data_AF-A0A7R6SBP2-F1
#
_entry.id   AF-A0A7R6SBP2-F1
#
_cell.length_a   1.000
_cell.length_b   1.000
_cell.length_c   1.000
_cell.angle_alpha   90.00
_cell.angle_beta   90.00
_cell.angle_gamma   90.00
#
_symmetry.space_group_name_H-M   'P 1'
#
loop_
_entity.id
_entity.type
_entity.pdbx_description
1 polymer ?
#
loop_
_entity_poly.entity_id
_entity_poly.type
_entity_poly.pdbx_seq_one_letter_code
_entity_poly.pdbx_strand_id
1 'polypeptide(L)'
;MNTDSNNIHAVKAYEQFFVGLLEGDGSIQVNHWKKRSLQFRIIIKLKYTDANYAMCAKIRQQLGIMNLHIRRGFVIMVEDHRVKLLNIMTIIDRYGLLLTHRRRQYAFFKYCYNNQITYSEYAHIKDLKQLWFGFNCINNYNSNQLLEFSHWPNWLIGFTEAEGCFCIRSNGQHSFSISQQNGYEILTAIKNTFKIPNKIRSTSRVHFLETYAGAVLQSICNFYSSPNVIGLLGEKQIQYRAFKVSLEKKLKN
;
A
#
# COMPACT_ATOMS: atom_id res chain seq x y z
N MET A 1 0.30 -32.58 -9.02
CA MET A 1 1.37 -31.74 -8.45
C MET A 1 1.30 -30.26 -8.87
N ASN A 2 0.18 -29.74 -9.41
CA ASN A 2 0.14 -28.40 -10.02
C ASN A 2 -0.93 -27.44 -9.42
N THR A 3 -1.70 -27.89 -8.43
CA THR A 3 -2.74 -27.07 -7.77
C THR A 3 -2.18 -26.31 -6.56
N ASP A 4 -1.29 -26.95 -5.80
CA ASP A 4 -0.76 -26.38 -4.55
C ASP A 4 0.29 -25.29 -4.80
N SER A 5 1.16 -25.47 -5.80
CA SER A 5 2.14 -24.46 -6.22
C SER A 5 1.45 -23.18 -6.73
N ASN A 6 0.45 -23.35 -7.61
CA ASN A 6 -0.32 -22.24 -8.16
C ASN A 6 -1.09 -21.48 -7.06
N ASN A 7 -1.63 -22.20 -6.06
CA ASN A 7 -2.28 -21.58 -4.91
C ASN A 7 -1.26 -20.81 -4.03
N ILE A 8 -0.08 -21.38 -3.76
CA ILE A 8 0.98 -20.71 -2.99
C ILE A 8 1.45 -19.43 -3.69
N HIS A 9 1.66 -19.47 -5.01
CA HIS A 9 2.03 -18.28 -5.79
C HIS A 9 0.94 -17.21 -5.74
N ALA A 10 -0.33 -17.59 -5.82
CA ALA A 10 -1.45 -16.67 -5.69
C ALA A 10 -1.48 -16.02 -4.30
N VAL A 11 -1.43 -16.81 -3.22
CA VAL A 11 -1.42 -16.29 -1.84
C VAL A 11 -0.27 -15.30 -1.63
N LYS A 12 0.95 -15.65 -2.07
CA LYS A 12 2.11 -14.75 -2.01
C LYS A 12 1.85 -13.42 -2.70
N ALA A 13 1.27 -13.43 -3.90
CA ALA A 13 0.96 -12.21 -4.64
C ALA A 13 -0.08 -11.35 -3.90
N TYR A 14 -1.11 -11.96 -3.28
CA TYR A 14 -2.10 -11.25 -2.47
C TYR A 14 -1.51 -10.67 -1.20
N GLU A 15 -0.60 -11.37 -0.53
CA GLU A 15 0.08 -10.84 0.66
C GLU A 15 0.91 -9.60 0.31
N GLN A 16 1.69 -9.65 -0.77
CA GLN A 16 2.51 -8.52 -1.25
C GLN A 16 1.65 -7.32 -1.66
N PHE A 17 0.56 -7.58 -2.40
CA PHE A 17 -0.43 -6.56 -2.76
C PHE A 17 -1.07 -5.94 -1.52
N PHE A 18 -1.47 -6.75 -0.55
CA PHE A 18 -2.09 -6.30 0.69
C PHE A 18 -1.17 -5.34 1.46
N VAL A 19 0.13 -5.64 1.55
CA VAL A 19 1.10 -4.76 2.21
C VAL A 19 1.19 -3.40 1.51
N GLY A 20 1.24 -3.38 0.17
CA GLY A 20 1.22 -2.13 -0.61
C GLY A 20 -0.06 -1.31 -0.39
N LEU A 21 -1.21 -1.98 -0.41
CA LEU A 21 -2.51 -1.34 -0.16
C LEU A 21 -2.61 -0.78 1.27
N LEU A 22 -2.11 -1.52 2.26
CA LEU A 22 -2.04 -1.10 3.66
C LEU A 22 -1.13 0.12 3.85
N GLU A 23 -0.04 0.23 3.11
CA GLU A 23 0.87 1.37 3.23
C GLU A 23 0.32 2.66 2.63
N GLY A 24 -0.47 2.56 1.56
CA GLY A 24 -1.23 3.69 0.99
C GLY A 24 -2.39 4.09 1.90
N ASP A 25 -3.46 3.31 1.89
CA ASP A 25 -4.77 3.67 2.49
C ASP A 25 -5.02 3.05 3.89
N GLY A 26 -4.01 2.41 4.47
CA GLY A 26 -4.11 1.74 5.75
C GLY A 26 -3.71 2.56 6.97
N SER A 27 -4.02 1.99 8.14
CA SER A 27 -3.69 2.54 9.45
C SER A 27 -3.31 1.42 10.42
N ILE A 28 -2.14 1.53 11.04
CA ILE A 28 -1.65 0.62 12.08
C ILE A 28 -1.71 1.35 13.42
N GLN A 29 -2.61 0.95 14.31
CA GLN A 29 -3.03 1.75 15.46
C GLN A 29 -2.73 1.04 16.77
N VAL A 30 -2.10 1.79 17.68
CA VAL A 30 -2.11 1.52 19.12
C VAL A 30 -2.88 2.66 19.77
N ASN A 31 -4.05 2.35 20.30
CA ASN A 31 -4.93 3.28 21.03
C ASN A 31 -5.09 2.78 22.46
N HIS A 32 -5.94 3.46 23.25
CA HIS A 32 -6.32 3.01 24.58
C HIS A 32 -7.83 3.10 24.80
N TRP A 33 -8.37 2.16 25.56
CA TRP A 33 -9.71 2.25 26.08
C TRP A 33 -9.70 2.92 27.46
N LYS A 34 -10.34 4.10 27.55
CA LYS A 34 -10.53 4.85 28.81
C LYS A 34 -9.25 5.03 29.66
N LYS A 35 -8.07 5.14 29.03
CA LYS A 35 -6.77 5.23 29.72
C LYS A 35 -6.45 4.02 30.63
N ARG A 36 -7.01 2.85 30.34
CA ARG A 36 -6.86 1.63 31.15
C ARG A 36 -6.12 0.54 30.40
N SER A 37 -6.64 0.14 29.25
CA SER A 37 -6.07 -0.92 28.43
C SER A 37 -5.72 -0.42 27.04
N LEU A 38 -4.69 -1.01 26.42
CA LEU A 38 -4.34 -0.71 25.05
C LEU A 38 -5.25 -1.48 24.07
N GLN A 39 -5.57 -0.83 22.96
CA GLN A 39 -6.29 -1.42 21.85
C GLN A 39 -5.40 -1.40 20.61
N PHE A 40 -5.27 -2.57 19.98
CA PHE A 40 -4.49 -2.77 18.78
C PHE A 40 -5.42 -2.95 17.60
N ARG A 41 -5.18 -2.22 16.52
CA ARG A 41 -6.04 -2.31 15.35
C ARG A 41 -5.27 -2.03 14.06
N ILE A 42 -5.51 -2.84 13.04
CA ILE A 42 -5.08 -2.58 11.66
C ILE A 42 -6.34 -2.35 10.82
N ILE A 43 -6.38 -1.25 10.06
CA ILE A 43 -7.53 -0.85 9.23
C ILE A 43 -7.06 -0.51 7.82
N ILE A 44 -7.85 -0.88 6.82
CA ILE A 44 -7.85 -0.26 5.49
C ILE A 44 -9.27 0.27 5.25
N LYS A 45 -9.39 1.52 4.82
CA LYS A 45 -10.68 2.17 4.60
C LYS A 45 -10.72 2.77 3.20
N LEU A 46 -11.57 2.22 2.35
CA LEU A 46 -11.73 2.64 0.95
C LEU A 46 -13.13 3.17 0.71
N LYS A 47 -13.29 4.07 -0.28
CA LYS A 47 -14.62 4.48 -0.77
C LYS A 47 -15.42 3.24 -1.18
N TYR A 48 -16.70 3.20 -0.82
CA TYR A 48 -17.59 2.14 -1.27
C TYR A 48 -17.86 2.24 -2.77
N THR A 49 -17.42 1.22 -3.49
CA THR A 49 -17.80 0.85 -4.85
C THR A 49 -17.87 -0.67 -4.92
N ASP A 50 -18.64 -1.22 -5.84
CA ASP A 50 -18.73 -2.68 -5.99
C ASP A 50 -17.36 -3.29 -6.29
N ALA A 51 -16.52 -2.58 -7.05
CA ALA A 51 -15.15 -2.99 -7.35
C ALA A 51 -14.26 -3.03 -6.11
N ASN A 52 -14.27 -1.98 -5.27
CA ASN A 52 -13.48 -1.97 -4.04
C ASN A 52 -13.97 -3.03 -3.04
N TYR A 53 -15.29 -3.24 -2.94
CA TYR A 53 -15.84 -4.30 -2.11
C TYR A 53 -15.40 -5.68 -2.59
N ALA A 54 -15.52 -5.96 -3.89
CA ALA A 54 -15.11 -7.23 -4.49
C ALA A 54 -13.61 -7.50 -4.28
N MET A 55 -12.76 -6.49 -4.46
CA MET A 55 -11.33 -6.57 -4.15
C MET A 55 -11.09 -6.94 -2.68
N CYS A 56 -11.68 -6.20 -1.74
CA CYS A 56 -11.51 -6.47 -0.31
C CYS A 56 -12.02 -7.86 0.09
N ALA A 57 -13.16 -8.28 -0.46
CA ALA A 57 -13.70 -9.63 -0.26
C ALA A 57 -12.75 -10.70 -0.79
N LYS A 58 -12.12 -10.47 -1.94
CA LYS A 58 -11.13 -11.37 -2.53
C LYS A 58 -9.87 -11.47 -1.67
N ILE A 59 -9.32 -10.35 -1.19
CA ILE A 59 -8.16 -10.34 -0.28
C ILE A 59 -8.49 -11.16 0.97
N ARG A 60 -9.66 -10.91 1.60
CA ARG A 60 -10.11 -11.67 2.78
C ARG A 60 -10.23 -13.17 2.49
N GLN A 61 -10.80 -13.54 1.33
CA GLN A 61 -10.94 -14.94 0.92
C GLN A 61 -9.58 -15.62 0.76
N GLN A 62 -8.60 -14.95 0.15
CA GLN A 62 -7.29 -15.53 -0.16
C GLN A 62 -6.38 -15.62 1.05
N LEU A 63 -6.45 -14.63 1.94
CA LEU A 63 -5.51 -14.50 3.07
C LEU A 63 -6.10 -14.95 4.40
N GLY A 64 -7.43 -15.05 4.53
CA GLY A 64 -8.08 -15.39 5.80
C GLY A 64 -7.90 -14.33 6.89
N ILE A 65 -7.53 -13.10 6.52
CA ILE A 65 -7.29 -11.97 7.43
C ILE A 65 -8.37 -10.90 7.27
N MET A 66 -8.48 -10.04 8.30
CA MET A 66 -9.30 -8.83 8.33
C MET A 66 -10.81 -9.08 8.20
N ASN A 67 -11.58 -8.49 9.09
CA ASN A 67 -13.03 -8.46 8.96
C ASN A 67 -13.45 -7.39 7.95
N LEU A 68 -14.47 -7.68 7.15
CA LEU A 68 -14.97 -6.80 6.10
C LEU A 68 -16.32 -6.19 6.51
N HIS A 69 -16.43 -4.86 6.44
CA HIS A 69 -17.65 -4.14 6.76
C HIS A 69 -17.94 -3.05 5.73
N ILE A 70 -19.22 -2.74 5.51
CA ILE A 70 -19.65 -1.53 4.79
C ILE A 70 -20.25 -0.58 5.83
N ARG A 71 -19.71 0.63 5.93
CA ARG A 71 -20.21 1.65 6.86
C ARG A 71 -20.04 3.05 6.29
N ARG A 72 -21.11 3.86 6.32
CA ARG A 72 -21.11 5.29 5.95
C ARG A 72 -20.47 5.58 4.57
N GLY A 73 -20.77 4.76 3.57
CA GLY A 73 -20.22 4.91 2.21
C GLY A 73 -18.76 4.45 2.05
N PHE A 74 -18.24 3.63 2.98
CA PHE A 74 -16.89 3.06 2.90
C PHE A 74 -16.92 1.54 3.03
N VAL A 75 -15.99 0.88 2.34
CA VAL A 75 -15.56 -0.49 2.63
C VAL A 75 -14.44 -0.41 3.65
N ILE A 76 -14.58 -1.13 4.75
CA ILE A 76 -13.62 -1.14 5.85
C ILE A 76 -13.14 -2.58 6.05
N MET A 77 -11.85 -2.81 5.82
CA MET A 77 -11.16 -4.00 6.31
C MET A 77 -10.56 -3.67 7.67
N VAL A 78 -10.85 -4.45 8.71
CA VAL A 78 -10.36 -4.19 10.06
C VAL A 78 -10.05 -5.48 10.80
N GLU A 79 -8.92 -5.50 11.51
CA GLU A 79 -8.61 -6.52 12.50
C GLU A 79 -8.22 -5.86 13.82
N ASP A 80 -8.87 -6.26 14.90
CA ASP A 80 -8.58 -5.85 16.27
C ASP A 80 -8.62 -7.03 17.26
N HIS A 81 -8.85 -8.25 16.77
CA HIS A 81 -8.74 -9.45 17.59
C HIS A 81 -7.27 -9.82 17.76
N ARG A 82 -6.79 -9.82 19.02
CA ARG A 82 -5.39 -10.03 19.40
C ARG A 82 -4.74 -11.21 18.65
N VAL A 83 -5.31 -12.42 18.74
CA VAL A 83 -4.76 -13.60 18.07
C VAL A 83 -4.73 -13.47 16.54
N LYS A 84 -5.74 -12.84 15.92
CA LYS A 84 -5.81 -12.72 14.45
C LYS A 84 -4.85 -11.66 13.92
N LEU A 85 -4.52 -10.65 14.72
CA LEU A 85 -3.48 -9.67 14.39
C LEU A 85 -2.12 -10.33 14.16
N LEU A 86 -1.82 -11.46 14.82
CA LEU A 86 -0.58 -12.20 14.59
C LEU A 86 -0.42 -12.63 13.12
N ASN A 87 -1.51 -13.07 12.46
CA ASN A 87 -1.46 -13.46 11.05
C ASN A 87 -1.06 -12.28 10.14
N ILE A 88 -1.57 -11.08 10.45
CA ILE A 88 -1.24 -9.86 9.71
C ILE A 88 0.19 -9.43 10.01
N MET A 89 0.61 -9.49 11.28
CA MET A 89 1.98 -9.21 11.69
C MET A 89 2.97 -10.15 11.00
N THR A 90 2.64 -11.44 10.84
CA THR A 90 3.46 -12.39 10.09
C THR A 90 3.63 -11.98 8.62
N ILE A 91 2.57 -11.49 7.98
CA ILE A 91 2.64 -10.98 6.60
C ILE A 91 3.54 -9.73 6.53
N ILE A 92 3.34 -8.77 7.44
CA ILE A 92 4.16 -7.56 7.51
C ILE A 92 5.62 -7.89 7.83
N ASP A 93 5.89 -8.84 8.71
CA ASP A 93 7.26 -9.26 9.04
C ASP A 93 7.94 -9.97 7.87
N ARG A 94 7.18 -10.73 7.06
CA ARG A 94 7.71 -11.46 5.90
C ARG A 94 8.14 -10.54 4.76
N TYR A 95 7.33 -9.52 4.45
CA TYR A 95 7.62 -8.61 3.33
C TYR A 95 8.25 -7.29 3.77
N GLY A 96 7.99 -6.84 5.00
CA GLY A 96 8.36 -5.51 5.46
C GLY A 96 7.43 -4.42 4.94
N LEU A 97 7.50 -3.25 5.56
CA LEU A 97 6.89 -2.02 5.04
C LEU A 97 7.99 -1.19 4.37
N LEU A 98 7.70 -0.54 3.26
CA LEU A 98 8.71 0.19 2.49
C LEU A 98 8.81 1.66 2.92
N LEU A 99 7.71 2.30 3.32
CA LEU A 99 7.70 3.66 3.84
C LEU A 99 8.27 3.70 5.25
N THR A 100 9.28 4.55 5.48
CA THR A 100 9.95 4.68 6.79
C THR A 100 8.98 5.01 7.91
N HIS A 101 8.04 5.93 7.67
CA HIS A 101 7.08 6.31 8.69
C HIS A 101 6.11 5.16 9.04
N ARG A 102 5.75 4.31 8.08
CA ARG A 102 4.95 3.10 8.30
C ARG A 102 5.73 2.02 9.06
N ARG A 103 7.01 1.81 8.72
CA ARG A 103 7.91 0.95 9.50
C ARG A 103 8.02 1.37 10.96
N ARG A 104 8.18 2.68 11.23
CA ARG A 104 8.24 3.22 12.59
C ARG A 104 6.92 3.03 13.35
N GLN A 105 5.79 3.25 12.67
CA GLN A 105 4.46 3.00 13.23
C GLN A 105 4.27 1.53 13.59
N TYR A 106 4.68 0.61 12.70
CA TYR A 106 4.60 -0.83 12.93
C TYR A 106 5.57 -1.31 14.02
N ALA A 107 6.79 -0.77 14.08
CA ALA A 107 7.74 -1.10 15.14
C ALA A 107 7.19 -0.73 16.52
N PHE A 108 6.59 0.47 16.65
CA PHE A 108 5.92 0.87 17.89
C PHE A 108 4.72 -0.03 18.20
N PHE A 109 3.91 -0.37 17.20
CA PHE A 109 2.79 -1.30 17.34
C PHE A 109 3.24 -2.66 17.86
N LYS A 110 4.24 -3.26 17.23
CA LYS A 110 4.81 -4.57 17.58
C LYS A 110 5.44 -4.56 18.97
N TYR A 111 6.16 -3.49 19.32
CA TYR A 111 6.72 -3.30 20.65
C TYR A 111 5.63 -3.31 21.73
N CYS A 112 4.60 -2.48 21.58
CA CYS A 112 3.48 -2.40 22.53
C CYS A 112 2.74 -3.74 22.63
N TYR A 113 2.52 -4.40 21.48
CA TYR A 113 1.77 -5.64 21.39
C TYR A 113 2.49 -6.81 22.10
N ASN A 114 3.80 -6.96 21.86
CA ASN A 114 4.60 -8.06 22.39
C ASN A 114 4.92 -7.89 23.88
N ASN A 115 5.27 -6.67 24.30
CA ASN A 115 5.66 -6.40 25.69
C ASN A 115 4.46 -6.17 26.62
N GLN A 116 3.25 -6.05 26.06
CA GLN A 116 2.01 -5.83 26.82
C GLN A 116 2.08 -4.62 27.76
N ILE A 117 2.71 -3.53 27.30
CA ILE A 117 2.99 -2.37 28.14
C ILE A 117 1.71 -1.76 28.72
N THR A 118 1.83 -1.17 29.90
CA THR A 118 0.78 -0.44 30.60
C THR A 118 0.39 0.85 29.87
N TYR A 119 -0.78 1.40 30.20
CA TYR A 119 -1.18 2.71 29.69
C TYR A 119 -0.19 3.82 30.07
N SER A 120 0.38 3.79 31.29
CA SER A 120 1.38 4.76 31.75
C SER A 120 2.64 4.73 30.91
N GLU A 121 3.16 3.54 30.59
CA GLU A 121 4.33 3.39 29.71
C GLU A 121 4.01 3.86 28.29
N TYR A 122 2.85 3.46 27.75
CA TYR A 122 2.39 3.94 26.44
C TYR A 122 2.32 5.47 26.38
N ALA A 123 1.73 6.11 27.41
CA ALA A 123 1.59 7.55 27.48
C ALA A 123 2.96 8.24 27.53
N HIS A 124 3.86 7.74 28.38
CA HIS A 124 5.22 8.24 28.48
C HIS A 124 5.97 8.13 27.14
N ILE A 125 5.89 6.97 26.47
CA ILE A 125 6.53 6.77 25.16
C ILE A 125 5.94 7.70 24.09
N LYS A 126 4.62 7.92 24.11
CA LYS A 126 3.96 8.87 23.19
C LYS A 126 4.43 10.30 23.41
N ASP A 127 4.65 10.71 24.65
CA ASP A 127 5.15 12.04 25.00
C ASP A 127 6.61 12.23 24.53
N LEU A 128 7.42 11.17 24.55
CA LEU A 128 8.76 11.15 23.96
C LEU A 128 8.76 11.30 22.42
N LYS A 129 7.61 11.15 21.76
CA LYS A 129 7.44 11.27 20.29
C LYS A 129 8.44 10.41 19.52
N GLN A 130 9.42 11.04 18.87
CA GLN A 130 10.44 10.40 18.02
C GLN A 130 11.67 9.95 18.83
N LEU A 131 11.67 10.14 20.14
CA LEU A 131 12.82 9.85 21.01
C LEU A 131 12.73 8.46 21.67
N TRP A 132 11.70 7.67 21.36
CA TRP A 132 11.59 6.33 21.92
C TRP A 132 12.64 5.39 21.33
N PHE A 133 13.12 4.47 22.17
CA PHE A 133 14.16 3.49 21.85
C PHE A 133 13.71 2.56 20.72
N GLY A 134 14.05 2.91 19.48
CA GLY A 134 13.62 2.20 18.27
C GLY A 134 13.25 3.11 17.10
N PHE A 135 12.93 4.38 17.35
CA PHE A 135 12.62 5.31 16.26
C PHE A 135 13.85 5.67 15.43
N ASN A 136 14.97 5.94 16.10
CA ASN A 136 16.22 6.39 15.47
C ASN A 136 17.00 5.28 14.75
N CYS A 137 16.70 4.00 15.01
CA CYS A 137 17.35 2.89 14.29
C CYS A 137 16.67 2.55 12.96
N ILE A 138 15.50 3.13 12.66
CA ILE A 138 14.77 2.91 11.41
C ILE A 138 15.11 4.03 10.43
N ASN A 139 16.07 3.74 9.56
CA ASN A 139 16.56 4.62 8.49
C ASN A 139 15.75 4.48 7.20
N ASN A 140 15.77 5.51 6.34
CA ASN A 140 15.17 5.45 5.01
C ASN A 140 15.85 4.35 4.18
N TYR A 141 15.05 3.59 3.44
CA TYR A 141 15.58 2.82 2.32
C TYR A 141 15.91 3.81 1.20
N ASN A 142 17.06 3.65 0.56
CA ASN A 142 17.31 4.34 -0.70
C ASN A 142 16.52 3.67 -1.85
N SER A 143 16.40 4.37 -2.97
CA SER A 143 15.61 3.90 -4.11
C SER A 143 16.13 2.61 -4.74
N ASN A 144 17.44 2.31 -4.68
CA ASN A 144 17.99 1.07 -5.21
C ASN A 144 17.65 -0.12 -4.31
N GLN A 145 17.80 0.04 -2.99
CA GLN A 145 17.38 -0.97 -2.01
C GLN A 145 15.89 -1.33 -2.16
N LEU A 146 15.05 -0.33 -2.45
CA LEU A 146 13.62 -0.55 -2.67
C LEU A 146 13.35 -1.48 -3.86
N LEU A 147 14.16 -1.39 -4.92
CA LEU A 147 14.00 -2.19 -6.14
C LEU A 147 14.54 -3.62 -6.00
N GLU A 148 15.41 -3.87 -5.01
CA GLU A 148 15.96 -5.20 -4.71
C GLU A 148 14.95 -6.10 -3.99
N PHE A 149 13.92 -5.53 -3.38
CA PHE A 149 12.89 -6.31 -2.71
C PHE A 149 12.10 -7.14 -3.71
N SER A 150 12.12 -8.47 -3.55
CA SER A 150 11.40 -9.40 -4.43
C SER A 150 9.88 -9.21 -4.46
N HIS A 151 9.31 -8.51 -3.47
CA HIS A 151 7.89 -8.17 -3.42
C HIS A 151 7.56 -6.81 -4.04
N TRP A 152 8.56 -6.03 -4.47
CA TRP A 152 8.38 -4.70 -5.06
C TRP A 152 7.30 -4.66 -6.16
N PRO A 153 7.23 -5.61 -7.13
CA PRO A 153 6.25 -5.52 -8.20
C PRO A 153 4.81 -5.55 -7.68
N ASN A 154 4.44 -6.57 -6.88
CA ASN A 154 3.07 -6.70 -6.38
C ASN A 154 2.75 -5.70 -5.27
N TRP A 155 3.74 -5.31 -4.47
CA TRP A 155 3.61 -4.19 -3.53
C TRP A 155 3.26 -2.89 -4.27
N LEU A 156 3.93 -2.60 -5.38
CA LEU A 156 3.66 -1.40 -6.18
C LEU A 156 2.24 -1.43 -6.77
N ILE A 157 1.73 -2.60 -7.15
CA ILE A 157 0.33 -2.73 -7.57
C ILE A 157 -0.62 -2.31 -6.43
N GLY A 158 -0.45 -2.87 -5.24
CA GLY A 158 -1.28 -2.54 -4.08
C GLY A 158 -1.17 -1.07 -3.67
N PHE A 159 0.05 -0.52 -3.71
CA PHE A 159 0.31 0.88 -3.41
C PHE A 159 -0.34 1.82 -4.45
N THR A 160 -0.34 1.43 -5.73
CA THR A 160 -0.98 2.19 -6.81
C THR A 160 -2.51 2.11 -6.74
N GLU A 161 -3.06 1.01 -6.26
CA GLU A 161 -4.51 0.89 -6.01
C GLU A 161 -4.99 1.99 -5.05
N ALA A 162 -4.18 2.32 -4.02
CA ALA A 162 -4.43 3.43 -3.10
C ALA A 162 -4.05 4.80 -3.69
N GLU A 163 -2.81 4.98 -4.15
CA GLU A 163 -2.21 6.32 -4.33
C GLU A 163 -2.08 6.77 -5.81
N GLY A 164 -2.26 5.86 -6.77
CA GLY A 164 -2.07 6.17 -8.20
C GLY A 164 -3.29 6.82 -8.86
N CYS A 165 -3.11 7.64 -9.90
CA CYS A 165 -4.16 8.01 -10.85
C CYS A 165 -3.78 7.62 -12.28
N PHE A 166 -4.70 6.92 -12.96
CA PHE A 166 -4.75 6.85 -14.40
C PHE A 166 -5.78 7.85 -14.91
N CYS A 167 -5.30 8.92 -15.55
CA CYS A 167 -6.10 10.11 -15.81
C CYS A 167 -6.22 10.31 -17.34
N ILE A 168 -7.45 10.31 -17.88
CA ILE A 168 -7.76 10.78 -19.25
C ILE A 168 -8.28 12.21 -19.10
N ARG A 169 -7.56 13.19 -19.64
CA ARG A 169 -7.88 14.62 -19.50
C ARG A 169 -8.91 15.05 -20.53
N SER A 170 -9.59 16.17 -20.26
CA SER A 170 -10.60 16.74 -21.15
C SER A 170 -10.07 17.09 -22.54
N ASN A 171 -8.79 17.44 -22.65
CA ASN A 171 -8.10 17.69 -23.93
C ASN A 171 -7.63 16.39 -24.63
N GLY A 172 -8.07 15.21 -24.18
CA GLY A 172 -7.66 13.92 -24.75
C GLY A 172 -6.21 13.51 -24.44
N GLN A 173 -5.52 14.22 -23.54
CA GLN A 173 -4.20 13.79 -23.05
C GLN A 173 -4.32 12.76 -21.93
N HIS A 174 -3.30 11.91 -21.84
CA HIS A 174 -3.20 10.86 -20.84
C HIS A 174 -2.12 11.24 -19.84
N SER A 175 -2.37 11.00 -18.56
CA SER A 175 -1.36 11.14 -17.53
C SER A 175 -1.44 10.03 -16.51
N PHE A 176 -0.28 9.61 -16.02
CA PHE A 176 -0.16 8.80 -14.81
C PHE A 176 0.45 9.68 -13.72
N SER A 177 -0.15 9.69 -12.53
CA SER A 177 0.38 10.38 -11.37
C SER A 177 0.32 9.49 -10.13
N ILE A 178 1.23 9.72 -9.19
CA ILE A 178 1.24 9.09 -7.88
C ILE A 178 1.89 10.05 -6.89
N SER A 179 1.35 10.12 -5.68
CA SER A 179 1.82 11.03 -4.63
C SER A 179 1.96 10.32 -3.30
N GLN A 180 2.86 10.81 -2.45
CA GLN A 180 2.95 10.32 -1.08
C GLN A 180 3.59 11.38 -0.15
N GLN A 181 3.08 11.49 1.06
CA GLN A 181 3.71 12.25 2.14
C GLN A 181 4.95 11.50 2.65
N ASN A 182 6.09 12.20 2.76
CA ASN A 182 7.38 11.60 3.16
C ASN A 182 7.77 10.35 2.34
N GLY A 183 7.43 10.34 1.04
CA GLY A 183 7.65 9.19 0.15
C GLY A 183 8.64 9.47 -0.99
N TYR A 184 9.60 10.38 -0.81
CA TYR A 184 10.51 10.78 -1.90
C TYR A 184 11.29 9.58 -2.48
N GLU A 185 11.82 8.72 -1.62
CA GLU A 185 12.58 7.54 -2.01
C GLU A 185 11.71 6.51 -2.74
N ILE A 186 10.46 6.32 -2.31
CA ILE A 186 9.47 5.47 -2.98
C ILE A 186 9.12 6.02 -4.36
N LEU A 187 8.85 7.32 -4.46
CA LEU A 187 8.59 7.96 -5.76
C LEU A 187 9.82 7.91 -6.68
N THR A 188 11.03 7.94 -6.11
CA THR A 188 12.27 7.76 -6.88
C THR A 188 12.40 6.32 -7.38
N ALA A 189 12.07 5.32 -6.56
CA ALA A 189 12.04 3.92 -6.98
C ALA A 189 10.98 3.68 -8.08
N ILE A 190 9.79 4.29 -7.97
CA ILE A 190 8.75 4.26 -9.01
C ILE A 190 9.23 4.94 -10.30
N LYS A 191 9.84 6.12 -10.17
CA LYS A 191 10.46 6.84 -11.30
C LYS A 191 11.48 5.95 -12.02
N ASN A 192 12.33 5.25 -11.28
CA ASN A 192 13.34 4.34 -11.83
C ASN A 192 12.72 3.09 -12.47
N THR A 193 11.68 2.52 -11.84
CA THR A 193 10.92 1.36 -12.36
C THR A 193 10.39 1.63 -13.77
N PHE A 194 9.80 2.81 -13.98
CA PHE A 194 9.18 3.18 -15.25
C PHE A 194 10.05 4.07 -16.14
N LYS A 195 11.29 4.36 -15.73
CA LYS A 195 12.21 5.28 -16.40
C LYS A 195 11.56 6.64 -16.70
N ILE A 196 10.79 7.17 -15.74
CA ILE A 196 10.07 8.45 -15.90
C ILE A 196 11.08 9.61 -15.92
N PRO A 197 11.15 10.42 -16.99
CA PRO A 197 12.11 11.52 -17.08
C PRO A 197 11.74 12.69 -16.15
N ASN A 198 10.45 12.90 -15.92
CA ASN A 198 9.90 13.99 -15.11
C ASN A 198 10.52 14.03 -13.70
N LYS A 199 10.87 15.22 -13.23
CA LYS A 199 11.34 15.43 -11.85
C LYS A 199 10.21 15.15 -10.86
N ILE A 200 10.54 14.56 -9.71
CA ILE A 200 9.63 14.49 -8.56
C ILE A 200 9.45 15.92 -8.06
N ARG A 201 8.19 16.34 -7.92
CA ARG A 201 7.85 17.65 -7.41
C ARG A 201 7.42 17.52 -5.95
N SER A 202 7.56 18.59 -5.19
CA SER A 202 7.12 18.66 -3.80
C SER A 202 6.24 19.88 -3.58
N THR A 203 5.25 19.69 -2.72
CA THR A 203 4.61 20.75 -1.96
C THR A 203 5.17 20.73 -0.54
N SER A 204 4.71 21.60 0.35
CA SER A 204 5.19 21.64 1.75
C SER A 204 5.02 20.32 2.53
N ARG A 205 4.15 19.40 2.07
CA ARG A 205 3.85 18.15 2.79
C ARG A 205 3.83 16.89 1.92
N VAL A 206 3.70 17.03 0.60
CA VAL A 206 3.46 15.89 -0.30
C VAL A 206 4.43 15.95 -1.47
N HIS A 207 5.06 14.81 -1.76
CA HIS A 207 5.80 14.62 -3.00
C HIS A 207 4.87 14.00 -4.05
N PHE A 208 5.03 14.37 -5.30
CA PHE A 208 4.26 13.81 -6.40
C PHE A 208 5.11 13.61 -7.65
N LEU A 209 4.82 12.53 -8.35
CA LEU A 209 5.42 12.17 -9.63
C LEU A 209 4.29 12.07 -10.65
N GLU A 210 4.48 12.73 -11.79
CA GLU A 210 3.51 12.72 -12.88
C GLU A 210 4.23 12.65 -14.22
N THR A 211 3.67 11.87 -15.15
CA THR A 211 4.16 11.78 -16.53
C THR A 211 3.01 11.76 -17.54
N TYR A 212 3.33 12.25 -18.73
CA TYR A 212 2.45 12.35 -19.89
C TYR A 212 3.07 11.69 -21.12
N ALA A 213 4.32 11.23 -21.02
CA ALA A 213 5.10 10.74 -22.14
C ALA A 213 4.54 9.40 -22.63
N GLY A 214 4.06 9.34 -23.87
CA GLY A 214 3.35 8.18 -24.42
C GLY A 214 4.11 6.85 -24.26
N ALA A 215 5.41 6.83 -24.57
CA ALA A 215 6.25 5.64 -24.41
C ALA A 215 6.36 5.16 -22.94
N VAL A 216 6.41 6.10 -21.99
CA VAL A 216 6.45 5.80 -20.55
C VAL A 216 5.08 5.30 -20.09
N LEU A 217 3.98 5.92 -20.55
CA LEU A 217 2.62 5.47 -20.25
C LEU A 217 2.35 4.06 -20.81
N GLN A 218 2.89 3.73 -21.97
CA GLN A 218 2.83 2.36 -22.51
C GLN A 218 3.62 1.39 -21.63
N SER A 219 4.80 1.79 -21.16
CA SER A 219 5.63 0.96 -20.27
C SER A 219 4.93 0.70 -18.92
N ILE A 220 4.29 1.73 -18.37
CA ILE A 220 3.38 1.63 -17.22
C ILE A 220 2.26 0.64 -17.53
N CYS A 221 1.56 0.79 -18.66
CA CYS A 221 0.47 -0.11 -19.02
C CYS A 221 0.94 -1.56 -19.13
N ASN A 222 2.11 -1.80 -19.74
CA ASN A 222 2.68 -3.14 -19.89
C ASN A 222 3.00 -3.78 -18.53
N PHE A 223 3.50 -3.01 -17.57
CA PHE A 223 3.73 -3.47 -16.20
C PHE A 223 2.43 -3.92 -15.52
N TYR A 224 1.39 -3.07 -15.51
CA TYR A 224 0.12 -3.39 -14.84
C TYR A 224 -0.71 -4.49 -15.54
N SER A 225 -0.41 -4.81 -16.80
CA SER A 225 -1.00 -5.96 -17.50
C SER A 225 -0.06 -7.17 -17.60
N SER A 226 1.10 -7.15 -16.95
CA SER A 226 2.03 -8.27 -17.00
C SER A 226 1.41 -9.50 -16.32
N PRO A 227 1.52 -10.70 -16.90
CA PRO A 227 1.05 -11.93 -16.25
C PRO A 227 1.86 -12.31 -15.01
N ASN A 228 3.01 -11.66 -14.78
CA ASN A 228 3.90 -11.91 -13.66
C ASN A 228 3.52 -11.15 -12.38
N VAL A 229 2.50 -10.28 -12.45
CA VAL A 229 1.98 -9.54 -11.31
C VAL A 229 0.49 -9.81 -11.12
N ILE A 230 -0.01 -9.54 -9.93
CA ILE A 230 -1.43 -9.76 -9.57
C ILE A 230 -2.41 -8.87 -10.36
N GLY A 231 -1.93 -7.73 -10.87
CA GLY A 231 -2.75 -6.71 -11.52
C GLY A 231 -3.63 -5.92 -10.54
N LEU A 232 -4.12 -4.77 -10.98
CA LEU A 232 -5.06 -3.95 -10.19
C LEU A 232 -6.38 -4.71 -10.01
N LEU A 233 -7.05 -4.56 -8.87
CA LEU A 233 -8.19 -5.39 -8.48
C LEU A 233 -9.47 -4.59 -8.19
N GLY A 234 -9.37 -3.34 -7.74
CA GLY A 234 -10.49 -2.54 -7.26
C GLY A 234 -10.97 -1.50 -8.28
N GLU A 235 -11.45 -0.36 -7.79
CA GLU A 235 -11.86 0.77 -8.63
C GLU A 235 -10.71 1.26 -9.53
N LYS A 236 -9.44 1.13 -9.08
CA LYS A 236 -8.27 1.48 -9.90
C LYS A 236 -8.15 0.61 -11.14
N GLN A 237 -8.57 -0.65 -11.08
CA GLN A 237 -8.60 -1.55 -12.24
C GLN A 237 -9.52 -1.00 -13.34
N ILE A 238 -10.70 -0.51 -12.97
CA ILE A 238 -11.67 0.06 -13.91
C ILE A 238 -11.08 1.33 -14.55
N GLN A 239 -10.50 2.21 -13.72
CA GLN A 239 -9.83 3.43 -14.19
C GLN A 239 -8.70 3.10 -15.18
N TYR A 240 -7.83 2.15 -14.82
CA TYR A 240 -6.72 1.69 -15.65
C TYR A 240 -7.19 1.09 -16.98
N ARG A 241 -8.23 0.24 -16.98
CA ARG A 241 -8.73 -0.38 -18.22
C ARG A 241 -9.25 0.67 -19.20
N ALA A 242 -10.04 1.64 -18.73
CA ALA A 242 -10.51 2.74 -19.56
C ALA A 242 -9.35 3.58 -20.10
N PHE A 243 -8.38 3.89 -19.25
CA PHE A 243 -7.15 4.60 -19.61
C PHE A 243 -6.36 3.89 -20.70
N LYS A 244 -6.08 2.58 -20.54
CA LYS A 244 -5.31 1.78 -21.49
C LYS A 244 -5.98 1.72 -22.87
N VAL A 245 -7.29 1.43 -22.92
CA VAL A 245 -8.04 1.40 -24.19
C VAL A 245 -8.00 2.75 -24.89
N SER A 246 -8.15 3.85 -24.14
CA SER A 246 -8.08 5.20 -24.69
C SER A 246 -6.68 5.55 -25.23
N LEU A 247 -5.62 5.16 -24.50
CA LEU A 247 -4.24 5.39 -24.90
C LEU A 247 -3.89 4.61 -26.17
N GLU A 248 -4.27 3.34 -26.26
CA GLU A 248 -4.04 2.49 -27.43
C GLU A 248 -4.72 3.02 -28.69
N LYS A 249 -5.93 3.58 -28.58
CA LYS A 249 -6.61 4.25 -29.69
C LYS A 249 -5.83 5.48 -30.16
N LYS A 250 -5.30 6.27 -29.23
CA LYS A 250 -4.53 7.47 -29.54
C LYS A 250 -3.19 7.18 -30.23
N LEU A 251 -2.53 6.07 -29.88
CA LEU A 251 -1.25 5.69 -30.48
C LEU A 251 -1.37 5.09 -31.88
N LYS A 252 -2.59 4.68 -32.28
CA LYS A 252 -2.88 4.14 -33.63
C LYS A 252 -3.27 5.22 -34.64
N ASN A 253 -3.61 6.42 -34.17
CA ASN A 253 -3.97 7.59 -34.98
C ASN A 253 -2.77 8.53 -35.07
#